data_AF-A0A7J4JXS2-F1
#
_entry.id   AF-A0A7J4JXS2-F1
#
_cell.length_a   1.000
_cell.length_b   1.000
_cell.length_c   1.000
_cell.angle_alpha   90.00
_cell.angle_beta   90.00
_cell.angle_gamma   90.00
#
_symmetry.space_group_name_H-M   'P 1'
#
loop_
_entity.id
_entity.type
_entity.pdbx_description
1 polymer ?
#
loop_
_entity_poly.entity_id
_entity_poly.type
_entity_poly.pdbx_seq_one_letter_code
_entity_poly.pdbx_strand_id
1 'polypeptide(L)'
;MCEFCDKTKETPQYLRLIEEMLSTDAKRLENTKTPQAISAFSSAGKNVFSTVNLPSKIEHPLFEPRAAYAVPNNYYQPLVVNGEQTGRSFAHGATRSIFFSGKYLMLLSKTVTHTEGFEFFTSYLLAHFEKKELRVNIAGGNGNDGHGEDASFEIAADVEKPAKNLVSGKTEKIRIQFNFIHQPVKNRIVSSERVMSSTQLKNAYGKYGAGLGTKMASVDMEGYAITVPHFAPHPYLLQLHNEFGFGSPKEMQERASEYFKTHLIL
;
A
#
# COMPACT_ATOMS: atom_id res chain seq x y z
N MET A 1 15.78 -8.63 -15.29
CA MET A 1 15.35 -9.71 -14.36
C MET A 1 15.42 -9.14 -12.96
N CYS A 2 14.43 -9.38 -12.09
CA CYS A 2 14.29 -8.71 -10.80
C CYS A 2 14.70 -9.67 -9.68
N GLU A 3 15.93 -9.57 -9.19
CA GLU A 3 16.48 -10.45 -8.14
C GLU A 3 15.60 -10.44 -6.87
N PHE A 4 15.14 -9.26 -6.46
CA PHE A 4 14.27 -9.13 -5.30
C PHE A 4 12.93 -9.86 -5.48
N CYS A 5 12.41 -9.88 -6.70
CA CYS A 5 11.19 -10.61 -7.04
C CYS A 5 11.39 -12.12 -6.96
N ASP A 6 12.52 -12.61 -7.44
CA ASP A 6 12.83 -14.05 -7.44
C ASP A 6 13.09 -14.54 -6.01
N LYS A 7 13.85 -13.77 -5.22
CA LYS A 7 14.04 -14.02 -3.80
C LYS A 7 12.73 -14.07 -3.01
N THR A 8 11.77 -13.22 -3.36
CA THR A 8 10.44 -13.21 -2.73
C THR A 8 9.68 -14.52 -2.98
N LYS A 9 9.75 -15.07 -4.19
CA LYS A 9 9.13 -16.35 -4.54
C LYS A 9 9.83 -17.54 -3.88
N GLU A 10 11.07 -17.38 -3.49
CA GLU A 10 11.89 -18.43 -2.86
C GLU A 10 11.91 -18.34 -1.32
N THR A 11 11.20 -17.39 -0.71
CA THR A 11 11.17 -17.18 0.75
C THR A 11 9.86 -17.73 1.35
N PRO A 12 9.83 -18.97 1.89
CA PRO A 12 8.58 -19.62 2.32
C PRO A 12 7.86 -18.87 3.44
N GLN A 13 8.60 -18.22 4.33
CA GLN A 13 8.05 -17.45 5.45
C GLN A 13 7.23 -16.25 4.93
N TYR A 14 7.71 -15.58 3.88
CA TYR A 14 6.98 -14.47 3.26
C TYR A 14 5.72 -14.98 2.56
N LEU A 15 5.84 -16.05 1.78
CA LEU A 15 4.71 -16.65 1.08
C LEU A 15 3.61 -17.09 2.06
N ARG A 16 3.99 -17.70 3.18
CA ARG A 16 3.06 -18.08 4.25
C ARG A 16 2.29 -16.89 4.81
N LEU A 17 2.98 -15.76 5.10
CA LEU A 17 2.31 -14.54 5.59
C LEU A 17 1.32 -13.98 4.57
N ILE A 18 1.66 -14.03 3.28
CA ILE A 18 0.76 -13.61 2.20
C ILE A 18 -0.43 -14.57 2.07
N GLU A 19 -0.21 -15.88 2.14
CA GLU A 19 -1.28 -16.89 2.10
C GLU A 19 -2.24 -16.76 3.27
N GLU A 20 -1.75 -16.53 4.49
CA GLU A 20 -2.57 -16.25 5.68
C GLU A 20 -3.42 -15.00 5.50
N MET A 21 -2.84 -13.93 4.94
CA MET A 21 -3.55 -12.70 4.61
C MET A 21 -4.65 -12.97 3.58
N LEU A 22 -4.35 -13.68 2.50
CA LEU A 22 -5.30 -13.99 1.42
C LEU A 22 -6.42 -14.93 1.89
N SER A 23 -6.11 -15.89 2.75
CA SER A 23 -7.09 -16.80 3.38
C SER A 23 -8.06 -16.02 4.27
N THR A 24 -7.54 -15.08 5.06
CA THR A 24 -8.35 -14.18 5.87
C THR A 24 -9.22 -13.27 4.99
N ASP A 25 -8.65 -12.73 3.91
CA ASP A 25 -9.38 -11.90 2.95
C ASP A 25 -10.50 -12.66 2.24
N ALA A 26 -10.31 -13.96 1.94
CA ALA A 26 -11.37 -14.79 1.38
C ALA A 26 -12.56 -14.92 2.35
N LYS A 27 -12.30 -15.13 3.65
CA LYS A 27 -13.35 -15.16 4.68
C LYS A 27 -14.07 -13.81 4.78
N ARG A 28 -13.32 -12.70 4.79
CA ARG A 28 -13.89 -11.34 4.80
C ARG A 28 -14.76 -11.08 3.57
N LEU A 29 -14.36 -11.56 2.40
CA LEU A 29 -15.16 -11.44 1.18
C LEU A 29 -16.49 -12.17 1.30
N GLU A 30 -16.50 -13.40 1.81
CA GLU A 30 -17.74 -14.14 2.04
C GLU A 30 -18.64 -13.42 3.06
N ASN A 31 -18.07 -12.90 4.15
CA ASN A 31 -18.82 -12.09 5.13
C ASN A 31 -19.41 -10.81 4.49
N THR A 32 -18.69 -10.19 3.55
CA THR A 32 -19.12 -8.96 2.86
C THR A 32 -20.36 -9.20 1.99
N LYS A 33 -20.58 -10.44 1.53
CA LYS A 33 -21.77 -10.82 0.74
C LYS A 33 -23.02 -11.05 1.58
N THR A 34 -22.91 -11.06 2.90
CA THR A 34 -24.05 -11.33 3.80
C THR A 34 -25.03 -10.16 3.83
N PRO A 35 -26.35 -10.41 4.04
CA PRO A 35 -27.34 -9.35 4.20
C PRO A 35 -27.01 -8.35 5.31
N GLN A 36 -26.36 -8.82 6.38
CA GLN A 36 -25.93 -8.01 7.52
C GLN A 36 -24.86 -7.00 7.12
N ALA A 37 -23.84 -7.41 6.36
CA ALA A 37 -22.81 -6.49 5.87
C ALA A 37 -23.38 -5.47 4.87
N ILE A 38 -24.28 -5.92 3.99
CA ILE A 38 -24.95 -5.07 2.99
C ILE A 38 -25.88 -4.05 3.65
N SER A 39 -26.55 -4.40 4.75
CA SER A 39 -27.45 -3.49 5.47
C SER A 39 -26.73 -2.54 6.42
N ALA A 40 -25.66 -3.01 7.10
CA ALA A 40 -24.84 -2.21 8.01
C ALA A 40 -24.13 -1.05 7.31
N PHE A 41 -23.92 -1.18 6.00
CA PHE A 41 -23.36 -0.14 5.16
C PHE A 41 -24.13 -0.13 3.83
N SER A 42 -25.02 0.85 3.66
CA SER A 42 -25.71 1.10 2.38
C SER A 42 -24.75 1.33 1.19
N SER A 43 -23.44 1.47 1.47
CA SER A 43 -22.33 1.57 0.53
C SER A 43 -21.36 0.35 0.51
N ALA A 44 -21.45 -0.65 1.40
CA ALA A 44 -20.46 -1.73 1.53
C ALA A 44 -20.36 -2.68 0.32
N GLY A 45 -21.33 -2.64 -0.60
CA GLY A 45 -21.25 -3.38 -1.87
C GLY A 45 -20.70 -2.58 -3.05
N LYS A 46 -20.43 -1.28 -2.89
CA LYS A 46 -20.17 -0.39 -4.04
C LYS A 46 -18.72 -0.40 -4.51
N ASN A 47 -17.75 -0.65 -3.61
CA ASN A 47 -16.33 -0.54 -3.93
C ASN A 47 -15.57 -1.84 -3.61
N VAL A 48 -16.15 -2.99 -3.96
CA VAL A 48 -15.53 -4.32 -3.80
C VAL A 48 -15.32 -4.92 -5.18
N PHE A 49 -14.19 -4.56 -5.81
CA PHE A 49 -13.91 -4.85 -7.20
C PHE A 49 -12.62 -5.65 -7.40
N SER A 50 -12.59 -6.46 -8.45
CA SER A 50 -11.37 -7.02 -9.00
C SER A 50 -11.35 -6.93 -10.51
N THR A 51 -10.20 -6.54 -11.07
CA THR A 51 -9.94 -6.60 -12.52
C THR A 51 -9.26 -7.90 -12.94
N VAL A 52 -8.96 -8.77 -11.98
CA VAL A 52 -8.36 -10.09 -12.18
C VAL A 52 -9.25 -11.18 -11.58
N ASN A 53 -9.08 -12.41 -12.04
CA ASN A 53 -9.83 -13.54 -11.48
C ASN A 53 -9.31 -13.90 -10.09
N LEU A 54 -10.24 -14.19 -9.17
CA LEU A 54 -9.95 -14.70 -7.84
C LEU A 54 -10.23 -16.22 -7.77
N PRO A 55 -9.48 -16.99 -6.96
CA PRO A 55 -8.35 -16.55 -6.14
C PRO A 55 -7.11 -16.25 -6.99
N SER A 56 -6.41 -15.16 -6.65
CA SER A 56 -5.16 -14.77 -7.32
C SER A 56 -3.97 -15.08 -6.42
N LYS A 57 -2.95 -15.73 -6.96
CA LYS A 57 -1.68 -15.96 -6.26
C LYS A 57 -0.88 -14.66 -6.21
N ILE A 58 -0.41 -14.26 -5.03
CA ILE A 58 0.49 -13.12 -4.84
C ILE A 58 1.81 -13.65 -4.29
N GLU A 59 2.88 -13.56 -5.09
CA GLU A 59 4.23 -14.02 -4.72
C GLU A 59 5.28 -12.93 -4.95
N HIS A 60 4.81 -11.69 -5.11
CA HIS A 60 5.63 -10.53 -5.44
C HIS A 60 5.83 -9.67 -4.20
N PRO A 61 6.94 -8.92 -4.11
CA PRO A 61 7.17 -8.02 -2.99
C PRO A 61 6.15 -6.88 -3.02
N LEU A 62 5.37 -6.77 -1.95
CA LEU A 62 4.37 -5.73 -1.78
C LEU A 62 5.00 -4.43 -1.25
N PHE A 63 4.63 -3.29 -1.83
CA PHE A 63 5.06 -1.97 -1.37
C PHE A 63 3.88 -1.06 -1.11
N GLU A 64 3.86 -0.38 0.04
CA GLU A 64 2.81 0.55 0.43
C GLU A 64 3.15 1.98 0.00
N PRO A 65 2.32 2.67 -0.81
CA PRO A 65 2.47 4.10 -1.02
C PRO A 65 2.06 4.85 0.24
N ARG A 66 3.04 5.26 1.05
CA ARG A 66 2.82 5.95 2.32
C ARG A 66 2.86 7.47 2.16
N ALA A 67 2.00 8.15 2.90
CA ALA A 67 1.97 9.61 2.96
C ALA A 67 3.19 10.15 3.72
N ALA A 68 3.51 11.43 3.50
CA ALA A 68 4.47 12.14 4.35
C ALA A 68 3.98 12.13 5.80
N TYR A 69 4.87 11.85 6.75
CA TYR A 69 4.53 11.75 8.16
C TYR A 69 3.36 10.78 8.41
N ALA A 70 3.41 9.61 7.77
CA ALA A 70 2.33 8.62 7.81
C ALA A 70 1.86 8.34 9.25
N VAL A 71 0.65 8.76 9.55
CA VAL A 71 -0.06 8.56 10.82
C VAL A 71 -1.24 7.63 10.61
N PRO A 72 -1.78 6.98 11.65
CA PRO A 72 -2.87 6.03 11.50
C PRO A 72 -4.09 6.54 10.72
N ASN A 73 -4.43 7.83 10.77
CA ASN A 73 -5.58 8.39 10.04
C ASN A 73 -5.24 8.94 8.63
N ASN A 74 -3.96 8.99 8.28
CA ASN A 74 -3.44 9.47 7.00
C ASN A 74 -2.15 8.72 6.69
N TYR A 75 -2.27 7.41 6.52
CA TYR A 75 -1.14 6.51 6.42
C TYR A 75 -0.76 6.28 4.96
N TYR A 76 -1.75 5.98 4.14
CA TYR A 76 -1.57 5.71 2.72
C TYR A 76 -1.79 6.96 1.86
N GLN A 77 -1.07 7.06 0.73
CA GLN A 77 -1.32 8.08 -0.29
C GLN A 77 -2.71 7.88 -0.93
N PRO A 78 -3.39 8.94 -1.41
CA PRO A 78 -4.80 8.87 -1.83
C PRO A 78 -5.06 7.96 -3.04
N LEU A 79 -6.20 7.27 -3.00
CA LEU A 79 -6.75 6.46 -4.10
C LEU A 79 -8.26 6.74 -4.20
N VAL A 80 -8.73 7.01 -5.41
CA VAL A 80 -10.14 7.28 -5.71
C VAL A 80 -10.68 6.19 -6.64
N VAL A 81 -11.85 5.66 -6.32
CA VAL A 81 -12.57 4.67 -7.13
C VAL A 81 -13.99 5.19 -7.35
N ASN A 82 -14.44 5.29 -8.60
CA ASN A 82 -15.75 5.83 -8.98
C ASN A 82 -16.06 7.22 -8.37
N GLY A 83 -15.02 8.06 -8.23
CA GLY A 83 -15.14 9.38 -7.62
C GLY A 83 -15.14 9.39 -6.08
N GLU A 84 -15.12 8.22 -5.43
CA GLU A 84 -15.07 8.10 -3.97
C GLU A 84 -13.64 7.83 -3.48
N GLN A 85 -13.20 8.59 -2.47
CA GLN A 85 -11.90 8.36 -1.85
C GLN A 85 -11.93 7.11 -0.98
N THR A 86 -11.07 6.14 -1.29
CA THR A 86 -10.93 4.92 -0.51
C THR A 86 -10.20 5.18 0.82
N GLY A 87 -10.46 4.36 1.84
CA GLY A 87 -9.91 4.52 3.18
C GLY A 87 -8.38 4.64 3.17
N ARG A 88 -7.82 5.63 3.87
CA ARG A 88 -6.37 5.91 3.92
C ARG A 88 -5.74 5.65 5.29
N SER A 89 -6.51 5.05 6.19
CA SER A 89 -6.09 4.80 7.56
C SER A 89 -5.35 3.47 7.68
N PHE A 90 -4.34 3.44 8.55
CA PHE A 90 -3.75 2.20 9.02
C PHE A 90 -4.68 1.58 10.07
N ALA A 91 -5.09 0.33 9.82
CA ALA A 91 -5.92 -0.45 10.71
C ALA A 91 -5.65 -1.93 10.48
N HIS A 92 -6.00 -2.78 11.44
CA HIS A 92 -5.88 -4.22 11.29
C HIS A 92 -6.66 -4.70 10.05
N GLY A 93 -6.02 -5.48 9.19
CA GLY A 93 -6.61 -5.98 7.94
C GLY A 93 -6.70 -4.97 6.78
N ALA A 94 -6.38 -3.69 7.01
CA ALA A 94 -6.32 -2.68 5.95
C ALA A 94 -4.93 -2.68 5.29
N THR A 95 -4.90 -2.60 3.96
CA THR A 95 -3.67 -2.59 3.17
C THR A 95 -3.89 -1.74 1.93
N ARG A 96 -2.93 -0.90 1.58
CA ARG A 96 -2.80 -0.37 0.21
C ARG A 96 -1.38 -0.69 -0.24
N SER A 97 -1.26 -1.58 -1.21
CA SER A 97 0.01 -2.05 -1.72
C SER A 97 0.01 -2.08 -3.23
N ILE A 98 1.16 -1.76 -3.81
CA ILE A 98 1.46 -1.97 -5.21
C ILE A 98 2.61 -2.96 -5.37
N PHE A 99 2.61 -3.67 -6.49
CA PHE A 99 3.66 -4.61 -6.87
C PHE A 99 3.63 -4.84 -8.38
N PHE A 100 4.70 -5.32 -8.97
CA PHE A 100 4.76 -5.70 -10.38
C PHE A 100 4.60 -7.21 -10.55
N SER A 101 3.67 -7.60 -11.42
CA SER A 101 3.50 -8.98 -11.88
C SER A 101 3.73 -9.03 -13.40
N GLY A 102 4.93 -9.43 -13.80
CA GLY A 102 5.38 -9.31 -15.19
C GLY A 102 5.39 -7.85 -15.66
N LYS A 103 4.62 -7.55 -16.71
CA LYS A 103 4.50 -6.20 -17.28
C LYS A 103 3.40 -5.34 -16.65
N TYR A 104 2.67 -5.87 -15.67
CA TYR A 104 1.54 -5.18 -15.06
C TYR A 104 1.94 -4.61 -13.70
N LEU A 105 1.53 -3.37 -13.45
CA LEU A 105 1.45 -2.85 -12.09
C LEU A 105 0.17 -3.40 -11.47
N MET A 106 0.28 -4.01 -10.31
CA MET A 106 -0.84 -4.49 -9.51
C MET A 106 -1.05 -3.54 -8.35
N LEU A 107 -2.32 -3.25 -8.04
CA LEU A 107 -2.76 -2.48 -6.86
C LEU A 107 -3.73 -3.34 -6.06
N LEU A 108 -3.36 -3.63 -4.81
CA LEU A 108 -4.23 -4.21 -3.80
C LEU A 108 -4.58 -3.10 -2.80
N SER A 109 -5.83 -2.68 -2.73
CA SER A 109 -6.32 -1.72 -1.73
C SER A 109 -7.54 -2.29 -1.02
N LYS A 110 -7.44 -2.50 0.29
CA LYS A 110 -8.52 -3.05 1.11
C LYS A 110 -8.69 -2.26 2.40
N THR A 111 -9.94 -2.10 2.81
CA THR A 111 -10.31 -1.55 4.11
C THR A 111 -11.35 -2.48 4.73
N VAL A 112 -11.16 -2.78 6.00
CA VAL A 112 -11.96 -3.74 6.76
C VAL A 112 -12.64 -3.02 7.91
N THR A 113 -13.82 -3.46 8.27
CA THR A 113 -14.49 -3.09 9.52
C THR A 113 -14.89 -4.35 10.29
N HIS A 114 -15.17 -4.19 11.58
CA HIS A 114 -15.59 -5.25 12.48
C HIS A 114 -16.95 -4.91 13.09
N THR A 115 -17.86 -5.88 13.17
CA THR A 115 -19.14 -5.74 13.88
C THR A 115 -19.53 -7.11 14.43
N GLU A 116 -19.86 -7.19 15.72
CA GLU A 116 -20.36 -8.41 16.38
C GLU A 116 -19.50 -9.68 16.13
N GLY A 117 -18.17 -9.51 16.05
CA GLY A 117 -17.23 -10.62 15.82
C GLY A 117 -17.03 -11.02 14.35
N PHE A 118 -17.66 -10.34 13.40
CA PHE A 118 -17.47 -10.53 11.96
C PHE A 118 -16.66 -9.39 11.35
N GLU A 119 -15.63 -9.76 10.59
CA GLU A 119 -14.88 -8.82 9.76
C GLU A 119 -15.36 -8.88 8.31
N PHE A 120 -15.59 -7.72 7.71
CA PHE A 120 -15.99 -7.59 6.30
C PHE A 120 -15.33 -6.37 5.65
N PHE A 121 -15.27 -6.37 4.32
CA PHE A 121 -14.71 -5.27 3.57
C PHE A 121 -15.70 -4.11 3.51
N THR A 122 -15.21 -2.91 3.82
CA THR A 122 -15.88 -1.65 3.44
C THR A 122 -15.43 -1.20 2.05
N SER A 123 -14.23 -1.60 1.64
CA SER A 123 -13.75 -1.50 0.26
C SER A 123 -12.69 -2.56 -0.02
N TYR A 124 -12.63 -3.02 -1.27
CA TYR A 124 -11.63 -3.93 -1.79
C TYR A 124 -11.39 -3.61 -3.26
N LEU A 125 -10.13 -3.48 -3.66
CA LEU A 125 -9.72 -3.33 -5.04
C LEU A 125 -8.49 -4.20 -5.28
N LEU A 126 -8.60 -5.14 -6.22
CA LEU A 126 -7.45 -5.78 -6.84
C LEU A 126 -7.40 -5.42 -8.33
N ALA A 127 -6.54 -4.49 -8.68
CA ALA A 127 -6.46 -3.92 -10.02
C ALA A 127 -5.11 -4.22 -10.68
N HIS A 128 -5.12 -4.65 -11.94
CA HIS A 128 -3.92 -4.65 -12.80
C HIS A 128 -3.94 -3.41 -13.70
N PHE A 129 -2.77 -2.89 -14.03
CA PHE A 129 -2.58 -1.76 -14.94
C PHE A 129 -1.52 -2.10 -15.98
N GLU A 130 -1.85 -1.89 -17.24
CA GLU A 130 -0.93 -1.92 -18.37
C GLU A 130 -0.05 -0.66 -18.40
N LYS A 131 1.11 -0.74 -19.05
CA LYS A 131 2.02 0.41 -19.21
C LYS A 131 1.33 1.65 -19.82
N LYS A 132 0.41 1.46 -20.78
CA LYS A 132 -0.35 2.55 -21.41
C LYS A 132 -1.39 3.21 -20.48
N GLU A 133 -1.77 2.53 -19.41
CA GLU A 133 -2.71 3.02 -18.39
C GLU A 133 -1.99 3.85 -17.30
N LEU A 134 -0.65 3.88 -17.32
CA LEU A 134 0.18 4.52 -16.32
C LEU A 134 0.88 5.76 -16.89
N ARG A 135 0.94 6.80 -16.07
CA ARG A 135 1.86 7.92 -16.23
C ARG A 135 2.97 7.77 -15.21
N VAL A 136 4.21 7.80 -15.69
CA VAL A 136 5.40 7.71 -14.84
C VAL A 136 6.25 8.95 -15.07
N ASN A 137 6.53 9.70 -14.01
CA ASN A 137 7.47 10.82 -14.03
C ASN A 137 8.66 10.48 -13.14
N ILE A 138 9.88 10.61 -13.66
CA ILE A 138 11.10 10.42 -12.87
C ILE A 138 11.80 11.77 -12.78
N ALA A 139 11.95 12.29 -11.56
CA ALA A 139 12.54 13.59 -11.30
C ALA A 139 13.83 13.43 -10.46
N GLY A 140 14.93 13.95 -10.99
CA GLY A 140 16.19 14.09 -10.27
C GLY A 140 17.09 12.84 -10.31
N GLY A 141 18.14 12.95 -11.11
CA GLY A 141 19.51 12.91 -10.62
C GLY A 141 20.21 14.15 -11.19
N ASN A 142 20.61 15.12 -10.37
CA ASN A 142 21.45 16.26 -10.81
C ASN A 142 22.91 15.78 -10.97
N GLY A 143 23.11 14.93 -11.97
CA GLY A 143 24.37 14.40 -12.48
C GLY A 143 23.99 13.69 -13.77
N ASN A 144 24.79 13.84 -14.82
CA ASN A 144 24.46 13.60 -16.24
C ASN A 144 23.89 12.22 -16.63
N ASP A 145 23.49 11.37 -15.68
CA ASP A 145 23.16 9.98 -15.93
C ASP A 145 21.79 9.57 -15.37
N GLY A 146 21.01 10.42 -14.67
CA GLY A 146 19.62 10.07 -14.27
C GLY A 146 19.44 8.79 -13.43
N HIS A 147 20.54 8.18 -12.96
CA HIS A 147 20.60 6.83 -12.38
C HIS A 147 20.99 6.83 -10.89
N GLY A 148 20.96 7.98 -10.21
CA GLY A 148 21.29 8.06 -8.79
C GLY A 148 20.37 7.19 -7.92
N GLU A 149 20.92 6.59 -6.87
CA GLU A 149 20.19 5.80 -5.86
C GLU A 149 18.99 6.58 -5.26
N ASP A 150 19.09 7.91 -5.23
CA ASP A 150 18.13 8.86 -4.64
C ASP A 150 17.20 9.55 -5.68
N ALA A 151 16.60 8.81 -6.61
CA ALA A 151 15.66 9.39 -7.57
C ALA A 151 14.25 9.53 -6.98
N SER A 152 13.61 10.69 -7.18
CA SER A 152 12.18 10.85 -6.91
C SER A 152 11.39 10.37 -8.14
N PHE A 153 10.25 9.71 -7.94
CA PHE A 153 9.40 9.29 -9.04
C PHE A 153 7.92 9.30 -8.67
N GLU A 154 7.08 9.38 -9.69
CA GLU A 154 5.63 9.44 -9.61
C GLU A 154 5.06 8.31 -10.46
N ILE A 155 4.10 7.56 -9.91
CA ILE A 155 3.28 6.60 -10.65
C ILE A 155 1.84 7.04 -10.49
N ALA A 156 1.20 7.40 -11.60
CA ALA A 156 -0.17 7.89 -11.61
C ALA A 156 -1.02 7.10 -12.63
N ALA A 157 -2.31 6.98 -12.34
CA ALA A 157 -3.30 6.46 -13.26
C ALA A 157 -4.60 7.25 -13.11
N ASP A 158 -5.30 7.43 -14.22
CA ASP A 158 -6.69 7.88 -14.27
C ASP A 158 -7.35 7.12 -15.41
N VAL A 159 -7.92 5.96 -15.08
CA VAL A 159 -8.38 5.00 -16.08
C VAL A 159 -9.75 4.45 -15.75
N GLU A 160 -10.56 4.27 -16.80
CA GLU A 160 -11.78 3.51 -16.72
C GLU A 160 -11.57 2.11 -17.29
N LYS A 161 -11.94 1.08 -16.52
CA LYS A 161 -11.80 -0.31 -16.98
C LYS A 161 -12.89 -1.23 -16.44
N PRO A 162 -13.18 -2.34 -17.14
CA PRO A 162 -14.10 -3.34 -16.62
C PRO A 162 -13.52 -4.01 -15.38
N ALA A 163 -14.34 -4.15 -14.34
CA ALA A 163 -14.02 -4.87 -13.12
C ALA A 163 -15.22 -5.69 -12.66
N LYS A 164 -14.97 -6.86 -12.08
CA LYS A 164 -16.00 -7.67 -11.45
C LYS A 164 -16.29 -7.11 -10.07
N ASN A 165 -17.52 -6.70 -9.81
CA ASN A 165 -18.01 -6.47 -8.46
C ASN A 165 -18.11 -7.83 -7.77
N LEU A 166 -17.34 -8.03 -6.71
CA LEU A 166 -17.21 -9.32 -6.04
C LEU A 166 -18.40 -9.66 -5.15
N VAL A 167 -19.24 -8.67 -4.83
CA VAL A 167 -20.49 -8.85 -4.09
C VAL A 167 -21.63 -9.20 -5.06
N SER A 168 -21.84 -8.39 -6.09
CA SER A 168 -22.94 -8.59 -7.05
C SER A 168 -22.65 -9.66 -8.11
N GLY A 169 -21.38 -9.99 -8.33
CA GLY A 169 -20.90 -10.89 -9.37
C GLY A 169 -20.88 -10.26 -10.77
N LYS A 170 -21.42 -9.04 -10.95
CA LYS A 170 -21.53 -8.37 -12.26
C LYS A 170 -20.20 -7.71 -12.66
N THR A 171 -19.97 -7.63 -13.97
CA THR A 171 -18.91 -6.79 -14.50
C THR A 171 -19.43 -5.38 -14.68
N GLU A 172 -18.73 -4.43 -14.10
CA GLU A 172 -19.07 -3.01 -14.07
C GLU A 172 -17.89 -2.20 -14.61
N LYS A 173 -18.15 -1.06 -15.25
CA LYS A 173 -17.11 -0.14 -15.67
C LYS A 173 -16.80 0.77 -14.47
N ILE A 174 -15.57 0.71 -13.98
CA ILE A 174 -15.11 1.53 -12.85
C ILE A 174 -14.03 2.51 -13.28
N ARG A 175 -13.96 3.67 -12.63
CA ARG A 175 -12.86 4.63 -12.78
C ARG A 175 -11.92 4.53 -11.59
N ILE A 176 -10.63 4.33 -11.83
CA ILE A 176 -9.61 4.26 -10.79
C ILE A 176 -8.63 5.42 -11.00
N GLN A 177 -8.41 6.22 -9.96
CA GLN A 177 -7.51 7.36 -9.99
C GLN A 177 -6.54 7.34 -8.79
N PHE A 178 -5.25 7.46 -9.07
CA PHE A 178 -4.24 7.66 -8.04
C PHE A 178 -3.05 8.45 -8.59
N ASN A 179 -2.33 9.08 -7.66
CA ASN A 179 -1.03 9.67 -7.90
C ASN A 179 -0.12 9.32 -6.72
N PHE A 180 0.73 8.31 -6.89
CA PHE A 180 1.64 7.86 -5.86
C PHE A 180 3.05 8.39 -6.13
N ILE A 181 3.59 9.07 -5.13
CA ILE A 181 4.88 9.76 -5.19
C ILE A 181 5.88 9.05 -4.29
N HIS A 182 7.08 8.86 -4.81
CA HIS A 182 8.27 8.48 -4.08
C HIS A 182 9.24 9.65 -4.00
N GLN A 183 9.66 9.97 -2.79
CA GLN A 183 10.84 10.77 -2.52
C GLN A 183 11.86 9.92 -1.76
N PRO A 184 13.17 10.11 -2.00
CA PRO A 184 14.22 9.42 -1.27
C PRO A 184 14.07 9.62 0.23
N VAL A 185 14.13 8.51 0.98
CA VAL A 185 13.91 8.51 2.43
C VAL A 185 15.21 8.72 3.23
N LYS A 186 16.36 8.57 2.57
CA LYS A 186 17.68 8.84 3.16
C LYS A 186 17.72 10.27 3.72
N ASN A 187 18.13 10.42 4.97
CA ASN A 187 18.11 11.71 5.69
C ASN A 187 16.71 12.35 5.86
N ARG A 188 15.63 11.59 5.67
CA ARG A 188 14.24 12.00 5.92
C ARG A 188 13.55 11.14 6.97
N ILE A 189 14.29 10.21 7.57
CA ILE A 189 13.90 9.36 8.68
C ILE A 189 14.24 10.06 10.00
N VAL A 190 13.24 10.27 10.85
CA VAL A 190 13.37 10.92 12.16
C VAL A 190 13.00 9.91 13.25
N SER A 191 13.88 9.69 14.23
CA SER A 191 13.59 8.78 15.35
C SER A 191 12.39 9.23 16.16
N SER A 192 11.67 8.29 16.78
CA SER A 192 10.51 8.56 17.64
C SER A 192 10.78 9.62 18.72
N GLU A 193 11.95 9.58 19.37
CA GLU A 193 12.39 10.57 20.36
C GLU A 193 12.48 11.99 19.79
N ARG A 194 13.00 12.13 18.56
CA ARG A 194 13.06 13.41 17.85
C ARG A 194 11.69 13.85 17.31
N VAL A 195 10.81 12.89 16.99
CA VAL A 195 9.41 13.16 16.63
C VAL A 195 8.67 13.80 17.80
N MET A 196 8.86 13.28 19.02
CA MET A 196 8.22 13.79 20.23
C MET A 196 8.69 15.19 20.66
N SER A 197 9.90 15.59 20.26
CA SER A 197 10.49 16.90 20.63
C SER A 197 10.27 18.01 19.59
N SER A 198 10.03 17.68 18.32
CA SER A 198 9.88 18.67 17.23
C SER A 198 8.50 19.34 17.21
N THR A 199 8.45 20.67 17.21
CA THR A 199 7.22 21.47 17.12
C THR A 199 6.45 21.26 15.81
N GLN A 200 7.16 21.07 14.69
CA GLN A 200 6.55 20.82 13.38
C GLN A 200 5.88 19.43 13.34
N LEU A 201 6.50 18.44 13.97
CA LEU A 201 5.94 17.10 14.13
C LEU A 201 4.81 17.09 15.17
N LYS A 202 4.95 17.79 16.29
CA LYS A 202 3.83 18.03 17.23
C LYS A 202 2.64 18.68 16.54
N ASN A 203 2.83 19.54 15.54
CA ASN A 203 1.71 20.11 14.79
C ASN A 203 1.09 19.11 13.80
N ALA A 204 1.90 18.31 13.10
CA ALA A 204 1.40 17.27 12.20
C ALA A 204 0.65 16.15 12.95
N TYR A 205 1.15 15.75 14.11
CA TYR A 205 0.55 14.68 14.94
C TYR A 205 -0.47 15.21 15.96
N GLY A 206 -0.33 16.47 16.41
CA GLY A 206 -1.18 17.10 17.43
C GLY A 206 -2.43 17.80 16.90
N LYS A 207 -2.52 18.10 15.59
CA LYS A 207 -3.75 18.60 14.94
C LYS A 207 -4.92 17.60 14.96
N TYR A 208 -4.69 16.34 15.34
CA TYR A 208 -5.67 15.25 15.22
C TYR A 208 -6.35 14.81 16.53
N GLY A 209 -6.36 15.67 17.56
CA GLY A 209 -7.27 15.62 18.71
C GLY A 209 -7.26 14.32 19.53
N ALA A 210 -6.91 14.45 20.82
CA ALA A 210 -6.81 13.40 21.84
C ALA A 210 -5.61 12.44 21.67
N GLY A 211 -4.66 12.57 22.61
CA GLY A 211 -3.66 11.55 22.96
C GLY A 211 -2.55 11.32 21.94
N LEU A 212 -1.44 12.06 22.06
CA LEU A 212 -0.17 11.71 21.41
C LEU A 212 0.26 10.24 21.69
N GLY A 213 -0.17 9.67 22.82
CA GLY A 213 0.20 8.30 23.23
C GLY A 213 -0.60 7.15 22.58
N THR A 214 -1.78 7.37 22.01
CA THR A 214 -2.62 6.27 21.45
C THR A 214 -2.65 6.21 19.94
N LYS A 215 -2.16 7.24 19.23
CA LYS A 215 -2.18 7.32 17.75
C LYS A 215 -0.79 7.28 17.11
N MET A 216 0.26 6.92 17.86
CA MET A 216 1.62 6.69 17.33
C MET A 216 1.86 5.25 16.86
N ALA A 217 0.83 4.40 16.74
CA ALA A 217 0.98 2.98 16.39
C ALA A 217 1.91 2.70 15.20
N SER A 218 1.96 3.56 14.17
CA SER A 218 2.92 3.42 13.06
C SER A 218 4.38 3.73 13.44
N VAL A 219 4.60 4.80 14.21
CA VAL A 219 5.93 5.20 14.72
C VAL A 219 6.40 4.25 15.83
N ASP A 220 5.47 3.70 16.61
CA ASP A 220 5.73 2.75 17.69
C ASP A 220 6.11 1.36 17.14
N MET A 221 5.57 0.96 15.98
CA MET A 221 5.95 -0.27 15.30
C MET A 221 7.31 -0.20 14.59
N GLU A 222 7.69 0.97 14.04
CA GLU A 222 8.92 1.13 13.25
C GLU A 222 10.05 1.86 14.00
N GLY A 223 9.77 2.56 15.10
CA GLY A 223 10.72 3.34 15.88
C GLY A 223 11.13 4.68 15.25
N TYR A 224 10.59 5.03 14.08
CA TYR A 224 10.87 6.27 13.37
C TYR A 224 9.68 6.74 12.51
N ALA A 225 9.74 7.99 12.05
CA ALA A 225 8.83 8.56 11.08
C ALA A 225 9.58 9.01 9.82
N ILE A 226 9.01 8.73 8.65
CA ILE A 226 9.53 9.22 7.37
C ILE A 226 8.74 10.47 6.97
N THR A 227 9.47 11.55 6.73
CA THR A 227 8.91 12.92 6.61
C THR A 227 8.43 13.27 5.19
N VAL A 228 8.57 12.34 4.24
CA VAL A 228 8.25 12.52 2.82
C VAL A 228 7.34 11.39 2.33
N PRO A 229 6.53 11.60 1.27
CA PRO A 229 5.80 10.50 0.65
C PRO A 229 6.78 9.52 0.02
N HIS A 230 6.56 8.23 0.21
CA HIS A 230 7.47 7.18 -0.24
C HIS A 230 6.71 5.87 -0.49
N PHE A 231 7.38 4.95 -1.18
CA PHE A 231 6.95 3.56 -1.24
C PHE A 231 7.72 2.81 -0.17
N ALA A 232 7.02 2.24 0.80
CA ALA A 232 7.61 1.44 1.87
C ALA A 232 7.46 -0.05 1.55
N PRO A 233 8.44 -0.92 1.82
CA PRO A 233 8.20 -2.36 1.81
C PRO A 233 7.06 -2.69 2.79
N HIS A 234 6.16 -3.58 2.39
CA HIS A 234 5.05 -4.02 3.23
C HIS A 234 5.58 -4.58 4.57
N PRO A 235 4.86 -4.46 5.70
CA PRO A 235 5.32 -4.93 7.01
C PRO A 235 5.84 -6.38 7.03
N TYR A 236 5.26 -7.27 6.22
CA TYR A 236 5.75 -8.66 6.08
C TYR A 236 7.15 -8.75 5.48
N LEU A 237 7.50 -7.86 4.54
CA LEU A 237 8.86 -7.76 4.02
C LEU A 237 9.81 -7.21 5.08
N LEU A 238 9.41 -6.15 5.79
CA LEU A 238 10.22 -5.51 6.84
C LEU A 238 10.54 -6.48 8.00
N GLN A 239 9.55 -7.28 8.42
CA GLN A 239 9.73 -8.32 9.43
C GLN A 239 10.79 -9.35 9.02
N LEU A 240 10.93 -9.60 7.72
CA LEU A 240 11.83 -10.60 7.15
C LEU A 240 13.04 -9.96 6.44
N HIS A 241 13.40 -8.71 6.76
CA HIS A 241 14.49 -7.97 6.11
C HIS A 241 15.80 -8.75 5.99
N ASN A 242 16.17 -9.52 7.03
CA ASN A 242 17.38 -10.35 7.05
C ASN A 242 17.34 -11.47 5.99
N GLU A 243 16.18 -12.13 5.81
CA GLU A 243 15.99 -13.14 4.76
C GLU A 243 16.24 -12.53 3.39
N PHE A 244 15.84 -11.26 3.21
CA PHE A 244 16.05 -10.50 1.99
C PHE A 244 17.46 -9.91 1.85
N GLY A 245 18.34 -10.06 2.84
CA GLY A 245 19.75 -9.65 2.77
C GLY A 245 20.01 -8.21 3.20
N PHE A 246 19.06 -7.56 3.87
CA PHE A 246 19.23 -6.24 4.45
C PHE A 246 19.65 -6.37 5.92
N GLY A 247 20.58 -5.54 6.38
CA GLY A 247 21.05 -5.54 7.77
C GLY A 247 20.08 -4.88 8.76
N SER A 248 19.07 -4.16 8.28
CA SER A 248 18.01 -3.60 9.12
C SER A 248 16.72 -3.30 8.32
N PRO A 249 15.55 -3.17 8.97
CA PRO A 249 14.33 -2.70 8.31
C PRO A 249 14.49 -1.30 7.70
N LYS A 250 15.31 -0.46 8.34
CA LYS A 250 15.63 0.89 7.86
C LYS A 250 16.37 0.85 6.53
N GLU A 251 17.38 -0.01 6.41
CA GLU A 251 18.12 -0.18 5.15
C GLU A 251 17.18 -0.63 4.02
N MET A 252 16.27 -1.56 4.31
CA MET A 252 15.28 -2.02 3.33
C MET A 252 14.34 -0.91 2.86
N GLN A 253 13.96 0.02 3.74
CA GLN A 253 13.17 1.21 3.39
C GLN A 253 13.96 2.17 2.51
N GLU A 254 15.24 2.41 2.83
CA GLU A 254 16.12 3.28 2.04
C GLU A 254 16.32 2.76 0.61
N ARG A 255 16.33 1.43 0.44
CA ARG A 255 16.55 0.76 -0.85
C ARG A 255 15.27 0.39 -1.62
N ALA A 256 14.10 0.77 -1.11
CA ALA A 256 12.81 0.48 -1.75
C ALA A 256 12.71 1.00 -3.20
N SER A 257 13.40 2.11 -3.53
CA SER A 257 13.40 2.71 -4.86
C SER A 257 14.03 1.82 -5.94
N GLU A 258 14.98 0.94 -5.57
CA GLU A 258 15.68 0.04 -6.49
C GLU A 258 14.74 -0.95 -7.16
N TYR A 259 13.76 -1.45 -6.40
CA TYR A 259 12.70 -2.32 -6.91
C TYR A 259 11.93 -1.62 -8.04
N PHE A 260 11.45 -0.41 -7.80
CA PHE A 260 10.65 0.34 -8.77
C PHE A 260 11.45 0.71 -10.01
N LYS A 261 12.71 1.11 -9.87
CA LYS A 261 13.59 1.42 -11.01
C LYS A 261 13.71 0.23 -11.96
N THR A 262 13.86 -0.98 -11.42
CA THR A 262 13.95 -2.22 -12.21
C THR A 262 12.71 -2.47 -13.08
N HIS A 263 11.54 -1.98 -12.66
CA HIS A 263 10.27 -2.20 -13.35
C HIS A 263 9.77 -1.00 -14.17
N LEU A 264 10.18 0.22 -13.81
CA LEU A 264 9.73 1.46 -14.47
C LEU A 264 10.61 1.87 -15.67
N ILE A 265 11.85 1.37 -15.75
CA ILE A 265 12.84 1.75 -16.79
C ILE A 265 12.78 0.82 -18.03
N LEU A 266 12.04 -0.29 -17.97
CA LEU A 266 11.81 -1.23 -19.09
C LEU A 266 10.47 -0.97 -19.78
#